data_AF-A0A319CVH3-F1
#
_entry.id   AF-A0A319CVH3-F1
#
_cell.length_a   1.000
_cell.length_b   1.000
_cell.length_c   1.000
_cell.angle_alpha   90.00
_cell.angle_beta   90.00
_cell.angle_gamma   90.00
#
_symmetry.space_group_name_H-M   'P 1'
#
loop_
_entity.id
_entity.type
_entity.pdbx_description
1 polymer ?
#
loop_
_entity_poly.entity_id
_entity_poly.type
_entity_poly.pdbx_seq_one_letter_code
_entity_poly.pdbx_strand_id
1 'polypeptide(L)'
;MVTIKKDSDHSSIRKLARQKQCRRRTNMIKKAYEYSNICNTDIYVGIRMQETGQVYILSADPSGFWAFLSSHLSLYYPTPNLVADDSKQ
;
A
#
# COMPACT_ATOMS: atom_id res chain seq x y z
N MET A 1 41.88 11.35 19.06
CA MET A 1 41.35 10.26 18.21
C MET A 1 39.89 10.56 17.95
N VAL A 2 39.53 11.07 16.76
CA VAL A 2 38.14 11.44 16.44
C VAL A 2 37.56 10.34 15.58
N THR A 3 36.58 9.61 16.11
CA THR A 3 35.88 8.54 15.40
C THR A 3 34.85 9.15 14.47
N ILE A 4 35.08 9.04 13.15
CA ILE A 4 34.10 9.45 12.14
C ILE A 4 32.98 8.40 12.09
N LYS A 5 31.77 8.77 12.50
CA LYS A 5 30.55 7.97 12.28
C LYS A 5 30.14 8.05 10.82
N LYS A 6 30.32 6.96 10.08
CA LYS A 6 29.98 6.81 8.65
C LYS A 6 28.72 5.94 8.47
N ASP A 7 27.63 6.27 9.17
CA ASP A 7 26.35 5.51 9.09
C ASP A 7 25.17 6.35 8.54
N SER A 8 25.38 7.65 8.29
CA SER A 8 24.32 8.62 7.98
C SER A 8 23.62 8.38 6.63
N ASP A 9 24.39 8.10 5.57
CA ASP A 9 23.94 8.27 4.18
C ASP A 9 23.07 7.11 3.65
N HIS A 10 23.32 5.89 4.12
CA HIS A 10 22.47 4.75 3.74
C HIS A 10 21.10 4.77 4.42
N SER A 11 20.98 5.45 5.55
CA SER A 11 19.70 5.59 6.27
C SER A 11 18.79 6.64 5.60
N SER A 12 19.37 7.74 5.10
CA SER A 12 18.65 8.80 4.41
C SER A 12 18.12 8.32 3.06
N ILE A 13 18.91 7.58 2.28
CA ILE A 13 18.48 6.99 1.00
C ILE A 13 17.29 6.04 1.19
N ARG A 14 17.36 5.15 2.20
CA ARG A 14 16.25 4.22 2.51
C ARG A 14 14.97 4.96 2.92
N LYS A 15 15.09 6.03 3.71
CA LYS A 15 13.96 6.89 4.09
C LYS A 15 13.33 7.57 2.87
N LEU A 16 14.14 8.12 1.97
CA LEU A 16 13.66 8.75 0.72
C LEU A 16 12.97 7.74 -0.20
N ALA A 17 13.54 6.53 -0.35
CA ALA A 17 12.93 5.46 -1.13
C ALA A 17 11.56 5.06 -0.56
N ARG A 18 11.47 4.86 0.76
CA ARG A 18 10.21 4.57 1.46
C ARG A 18 9.18 5.70 1.29
N GLN A 19 9.59 6.96 1.42
CA GLN A 19 8.71 8.11 1.20
C GLN A 19 8.16 8.15 -0.23
N LYS A 20 9.02 7.92 -1.24
CA LYS A 20 8.60 7.84 -2.64
C LYS A 20 7.63 6.70 -2.89
N GLN A 21 7.88 5.54 -2.30
CA GLN A 21 6.99 4.37 -2.36
C GLN A 21 5.62 4.67 -1.74
N CYS A 22 5.58 5.25 -0.53
CA CYS A 22 4.34 5.66 0.13
C CYS A 22 3.55 6.66 -0.73
N ARG A 23 4.20 7.71 -1.25
CA ARG A 23 3.54 8.70 -2.12
C ARG A 23 2.93 8.05 -3.37
N ARG A 24 3.66 7.13 -4.03
CA ARG A 24 3.16 6.43 -5.22
C ARG A 24 1.95 5.57 -4.90
N ARG A 25 2.00 4.82 -3.79
CA ARG A 25 0.87 4.00 -3.34
C ARG A 25 -0.37 4.84 -3.08
N THR A 26 -0.25 5.89 -2.27
CA THR A 26 -1.38 6.79 -1.94
C THR A 26 -1.96 7.45 -3.19
N ASN A 27 -1.11 7.92 -4.11
CA ASN A 27 -1.57 8.52 -5.36
C ASN A 27 -2.30 7.50 -6.27
N MET A 28 -1.84 6.24 -6.29
CA MET A 28 -2.50 5.20 -7.08
C MET A 28 -3.89 4.88 -6.53
N ILE A 29 -4.02 4.71 -5.21
CA ILE A 29 -5.32 4.49 -4.55
C ILE A 29 -6.26 5.67 -4.83
N LYS A 30 -5.77 6.90 -4.68
CA LYS A 30 -6.54 8.11 -4.95
C LYS A 30 -7.06 8.15 -6.39
N LYS A 31 -6.20 7.89 -7.38
CA LYS A 31 -6.60 7.87 -8.79
C LYS A 31 -7.63 6.80 -9.10
N ALA A 32 -7.48 5.60 -8.53
CA ALA A 32 -8.45 4.53 -8.70
C ALA A 32 -9.82 4.94 -8.15
N TYR A 33 -9.85 5.49 -6.93
CA TYR A 33 -11.08 5.98 -6.31
C TYR A 33 -11.74 7.11 -7.13
N GLU A 34 -10.97 8.12 -7.53
CA GLU A 34 -11.46 9.22 -8.37
C GLU A 34 -12.04 8.70 -9.69
N TYR A 35 -11.38 7.74 -10.35
CA TYR A 35 -11.88 7.15 -11.58
C TYR A 35 -13.20 6.38 -11.37
N SER A 36 -13.33 5.63 -10.27
CA SER A 36 -14.59 4.95 -9.93
C SER A 36 -15.75 5.94 -9.81
N ASN A 37 -15.50 7.11 -9.20
CA ASN A 37 -16.51 8.14 -9.01
C ASN A 37 -16.85 8.90 -10.30
N ILE A 38 -15.84 9.21 -11.13
CA ILE A 38 -16.04 9.96 -12.38
C ILE A 38 -16.77 9.12 -13.42
N CYS A 39 -16.45 7.82 -13.48
CA CYS A 39 -16.94 6.94 -14.53
C CYS A 39 -18.03 5.96 -14.05
N ASN A 40 -18.41 5.99 -12.76
CA ASN A 40 -19.33 5.03 -12.14
C ASN A 40 -18.90 3.58 -12.42
N THR A 41 -17.61 3.29 -12.25
CA THR A 41 -17.04 1.97 -12.53
C THR A 41 -16.68 1.24 -11.24
N ASP A 42 -16.97 -0.06 -11.22
CA ASP A 42 -16.53 -0.94 -10.14
C ASP A 42 -15.03 -1.19 -10.26
N ILE A 43 -14.26 -0.90 -9.21
CA ILE A 43 -12.80 -1.04 -9.20
C ILE A 43 -12.35 -1.78 -7.94
N TYR A 44 -11.40 -2.69 -8.12
CA TYR A 44 -10.66 -3.33 -7.04
C TYR A 44 -9.15 -3.13 -7.24
N VAL A 45 -8.46 -2.68 -6.20
CA VAL A 45 -7.00 -2.55 -6.19
C VAL A 45 -6.43 -3.23 -4.95
N GLY A 46 -5.74 -4.36 -5.16
CA GLY A 46 -4.96 -5.05 -4.13
C GLY A 46 -3.46 -4.80 -4.31
N ILE A 47 -2.78 -4.36 -3.26
CA ILE A 47 -1.33 -4.10 -3.27
C ILE A 47 -0.69 -4.88 -2.14
N ARG A 48 0.29 -5.73 -2.47
CA ARG A 48 1.14 -6.41 -1.48
C ARG A 48 2.55 -5.85 -1.51
N MET A 49 3.02 -5.37 -0.37
CA MET A 49 4.43 -5.06 -0.14
C MET A 49 5.17 -6.35 0.15
N GLN A 50 5.95 -6.86 -0.81
CA GLN A 50 6.65 -8.14 -0.64
C GLN A 50 7.66 -8.12 0.51
N GLU A 51 8.31 -6.96 0.73
CA GLU A 51 9.31 -6.79 1.80
C GLU A 51 8.72 -6.89 3.20
N THR A 52 7.49 -6.42 3.41
CA THR A 52 6.88 -6.31 4.75
C THR A 52 5.66 -7.20 4.94
N GLY A 53 5.20 -7.86 3.89
CA GLY A 53 3.91 -8.57 3.85
C GLY A 53 2.69 -7.66 3.90
N GLN A 54 2.85 -6.33 4.06
CA GLN A 54 1.71 -5.43 4.21
C GLN A 54 0.82 -5.44 2.98
N VAL A 55 -0.48 -5.54 3.21
CA VAL A 55 -1.50 -5.54 2.17
C VAL A 55 -2.36 -4.30 2.30
N TYR A 56 -2.62 -3.65 1.16
CA TYR A 56 -3.49 -2.48 1.03
C TYR A 56 -4.55 -2.80 0.00
N ILE A 57 -5.82 -2.58 0.35
CA ILE A 57 -6.97 -2.92 -0.51
C ILE A 57 -7.84 -1.68 -0.64
N LEU A 58 -8.21 -1.36 -1.87
CA LEU A 58 -9.31 -0.45 -2.19
C LEU A 58 -10.37 -1.29 -2.93
N SER A 59 -11.59 -1.29 -2.40
CA SER A 59 -12.78 -1.85 -3.03
C SER A 59 -13.77 -0.72 -3.25
N ALA A 60 -14.02 -0.37 -4.51
CA ALA A 60 -15.04 0.58 -4.92
C ALA A 60 -16.06 -0.14 -5.79
N ASP A 61 -16.63 -1.22 -5.24
CA ASP A 61 -17.64 -2.06 -5.86
C ASP A 61 -18.79 -2.30 -4.86
N PRO A 62 -19.99 -1.73 -5.08
CA PRO A 62 -21.12 -1.89 -4.16
C PRO A 62 -21.56 -3.35 -3.98
N SER A 63 -21.30 -4.19 -4.98
CA SER A 63 -21.67 -5.61 -4.99
C SER A 63 -20.76 -6.48 -4.13
N GLY A 64 -19.56 -6.01 -3.78
CA GLY A 64 -18.55 -6.82 -3.11
C GLY A 64 -18.08 -8.03 -3.93
N PHE A 65 -18.26 -7.98 -5.26
CA PHE A 65 -17.90 -9.08 -6.17
C PHE A 65 -16.44 -9.51 -6.00
N TRP A 66 -15.54 -8.58 -5.67
CA TRP A 66 -14.11 -8.84 -5.50
C TRP A 66 -13.70 -9.19 -4.06
N ALA A 67 -14.64 -9.26 -3.11
CA ALA A 67 -14.33 -9.52 -1.69
C ALA A 67 -13.54 -10.82 -1.48
N PHE A 68 -13.74 -11.83 -2.33
CA PHE A 68 -13.02 -13.10 -2.26
C PHE A 68 -11.52 -12.96 -2.55
N LEU A 69 -11.07 -11.92 -3.26
CA LEU A 69 -9.64 -11.72 -3.52
C LEU A 69 -8.87 -11.41 -2.25
N SER A 70 -9.53 -10.82 -1.26
CA SER A 70 -8.95 -10.57 0.07
C SER A 70 -8.53 -11.85 0.78
N SER A 71 -9.28 -12.95 0.60
CA SER A 71 -8.96 -14.25 1.21
C SER A 71 -7.82 -14.97 0.48
N HIS A 72 -7.60 -14.70 -0.80
CA HIS A 72 -6.43 -15.24 -1.51
C HIS A 72 -5.13 -14.58 -1.02
N LEU A 73 -5.21 -13.34 -0.52
CA LEU A 73 -4.03 -12.62 -0.03
C LEU A 73 -3.45 -13.25 1.24
N SER A 74 -4.26 -13.89 2.09
CA SER A 74 -3.79 -14.57 3.32
C SER A 74 -2.94 -15.81 3.05
N LEU A 75 -2.90 -16.32 1.81
CA LEU A 75 -2.11 -17.49 1.42
C LEU A 75 -0.65 -17.15 1.10
N TYR A 76 -0.28 -15.86 1.02
CA TYR A 76 1.05 -15.45 0.61
C TYR A 76 2.02 -15.21 1.78
N TYR A 77 3.29 -15.54 1.56
CA TYR A 77 4.39 -15.28 2.49
C TYR A 77 5.12 -13.95 2.17
N PRO A 78 5.58 -13.18 3.18
CA PRO A 78 5.29 -13.33 4.60
C PRO A 78 3.82 -13.00 4.91
N THR A 79 3.27 -13.63 5.95
CA THR A 79 1.85 -13.52 6.33
C THR A 79 1.42 -12.05 6.37
N PRO A 80 0.34 -11.68 5.67
CA PRO A 80 -0.06 -10.28 5.61
C PRO A 80 -0.42 -9.72 6.97
N ASN A 81 0.21 -8.60 7.32
CA ASN A 81 -0.30 -7.75 8.39
C ASN A 81 -1.34 -6.83 7.76
N LEU A 82 -2.62 -7.11 8.02
CA LEU A 82 -3.72 -6.20 7.70
C LEU A 82 -3.51 -4.92 8.51
N VAL A 83 -3.05 -3.87 7.85
CA VAL A 83 -3.02 -2.53 8.44
C VAL A 83 -4.36 -1.92 8.11
N ALA A 84 -5.29 -1.94 9.07
CA ALA A 84 -6.51 -1.13 8.99
C ALA A 84 -6.08 0.34 8.99
N ASP A 85 -6.14 0.98 7.83
CA ASP A 85 -5.93 2.42 7.73
C ASP A 85 -7.27 3.06 8.09
N ASP A 86 -7.46 3.37 9.39
CA ASP A 86 -8.57 4.17 9.92
C ASP A 86 -8.44 5.64 9.51
N SER A 87 -8.16 5.88 8.22
CA SER A 87 -8.25 7.18 7.59
C SER A 87 -9.72 7.57 7.51
N LYS A 88 -10.18 8.32 8.52
CA LYS A 88 -11.51 8.93 8.61
C LYS A 88 -11.97 9.46 7.24
N GLN A 89 -13.22 9.12 6.93
CA GLN A 89 -14.08 9.69 5.88
C GLN A 89 -13.94 11.20 5.72
#